data_AF-A0A3D5CVP1-F1
#
_entry.id   AF-A0A3D5CVP1-F1
#
_cell.length_a   1.000
_cell.length_b   1.000
_cell.length_c   1.000
_cell.angle_alpha   90.00
_cell.angle_beta   90.00
_cell.angle_gamma   90.00
#
_symmetry.space_group_name_H-M   'P 1'
#
loop_
_entity.id
_entity.type
_entity.pdbx_description
1 polymer ?
#
loop_
_entity_poly.entity_id
_entity_poly.type
_entity_poly.pdbx_seq_one_letter_code
_entity_poly.pdbx_strand_id
1 'polypeptide(L)' 'MKKIMNDPSNIVEEMLEGLVKSYPELVHRVESSRVVAKNQKAEQVGLVSGGGS' A
#
# COMPACT_ATOMS: atom_id res chain seq x y z
N MET A 1 -23.12 6.20 11.12
CA MET A 1 -21.93 5.71 10.39
C MET A 1 -22.30 4.47 9.60
N LYS A 2 -21.93 4.38 8.31
CA LYS A 2 -22.20 3.21 7.45
C LYS A 2 -20.93 2.46 7.01
N LYS A 3 -19.74 2.98 7.36
CA LYS A 3 -18.44 2.45 6.94
C LYS A 3 -17.75 1.78 8.13
N ILE A 4 -17.08 0.67 7.87
CA ILE A 4 -16.20 0.01 8.84
C ILE A 4 -14.86 0.73 8.73
N MET A 5 -14.54 1.53 9.74
CA MET A 5 -13.33 2.34 9.81
C MET A 5 -13.14 2.83 11.23
N ASN A 6 -11.89 3.13 11.57
CA ASN A 6 -11.54 3.81 12.81
C ASN A 6 -11.62 5.32 12.60
N ASP A 7 -10.50 6.03 12.76
CA ASP A 7 -10.41 7.47 12.50
C ASP A 7 -10.38 7.76 10.99
N PRO A 8 -11.24 8.65 10.46
CA PRO A 8 -11.21 9.07 9.06
C PRO A 8 -9.86 9.59 8.56
N SER A 9 -9.06 10.20 9.43
CA SER A 9 -7.73 10.71 9.08
C SER A 9 -6.71 9.58 8.83
N ASN A 10 -6.97 8.37 9.35
CA ASN A 10 -6.05 7.24 9.30
C ASN A 10 -6.41 6.16 8.27
N ILE A 11 -7.54 6.27 7.57
CA ILE A 11 -8.03 5.22 6.65
C ILE A 11 -6.95 4.74 5.68
N VAL A 12 -6.25 5.69 5.04
CA VAL A 12 -5.24 5.36 4.03
C VAL A 12 -4.05 4.64 4.66
N GLU A 13 -3.63 5.06 5.85
CA GLU A 13 -2.50 4.43 6.55
C GLU A 13 -2.86 3.02 7.00
N GLU A 14 -4.02 2.84 7.62
CA GLU A 14 -4.52 1.53 8.07
C GLU A 14 -4.74 0.57 6.89
N MET A 15 -5.26 1.07 5.76
CA MET A 15 -5.42 0.29 4.54
C MET A 15 -4.07 -0.20 4.00
N LEU A 16 -3.07 0.68 3.91
CA LEU A 16 -1.74 0.33 3.42
C LEU A 16 -1.05 -0.68 4.35
N GLU A 17 -1.16 -0.49 5.66
CA GLU A 17 -0.65 -1.46 6.63
C GLU A 17 -1.32 -2.83 6.49
N GLY A 18 -2.65 -2.85 6.37
CA GLY A 18 -3.40 -4.08 6.18
C GLY A 18 -2.99 -4.82 4.90
N LEU A 19 -2.83 -4.08 3.80
CA LEU A 19 -2.40 -4.64 2.51
C LEU A 19 -1.03 -5.31 2.60
N VAL A 20 -0.03 -4.63 3.17
CA VAL A 20 1.33 -5.16 3.29
C VAL A 20 1.38 -6.33 4.26
N LYS A 21 0.65 -6.27 5.39
CA LYS A 21 0.56 -7.39 6.35
C LYS A 21 -0.14 -8.62 5.75
N SER A 22 -1.08 -8.42 4.84
CA SER A 22 -1.83 -9.52 4.21
C SER A 22 -1.03 -10.22 3.11
N TYR A 23 -0.11 -9.50 2.44
CA TYR A 23 0.66 -10.01 1.31
C TYR A 23 2.17 -9.73 1.43
N PRO A 24 2.81 -10.13 2.54
CA PRO A 24 4.21 -9.76 2.82
C PRO A 24 5.20 -10.34 1.81
N GLU A 25 4.87 -11.47 1.19
CA GLU A 25 5.70 -12.13 0.16
C GLU A 25 5.65 -11.40 -1.20
N LEU A 26 4.57 -10.65 -1.47
CA LEU A 26 4.35 -10.01 -2.76
C LEU A 26 4.78 -8.55 -2.77
N VAL A 27 4.47 -7.81 -1.70
CA VAL A 27 4.62 -6.35 -1.66
C VAL A 27 5.16 -5.85 -0.33
N HIS A 28 5.81 -4.68 -0.38
CA HIS A 28 6.23 -3.92 0.79
C HIS A 28 5.87 -2.45 0.64
N ARG A 29 5.76 -1.76 1.77
CA ARG A 29 5.67 -0.30 1.82
C ARG A 29 7.07 0.28 1.69
N VAL A 30 7.22 1.27 0.82
CA VAL A 30 8.50 1.97 0.65
C VAL A 30 8.63 3.00 1.77
N GLU A 31 9.48 2.72 2.75
CA GLU A 31 9.74 3.59 3.91
C GLU A 31 8.43 4.06 4.59
N SER A 32 8.34 5.32 5.00
CA SER A 32 7.13 5.94 5.55
C SER A 32 6.19 6.50 4.47
N SER A 33 6.46 6.26 3.19
CA SER A 33 5.66 6.81 2.07
C SER A 33 4.35 6.06 1.87
N ARG A 34 3.45 6.56 1.02
CA ARG A 34 2.23 5.85 0.59
C ARG A 34 2.45 4.96 -0.64
N VAL A 35 3.70 4.63 -0.95
CA VAL A 35 4.06 3.78 -2.09
C VAL A 35 4.11 2.33 -1.66
N VAL A 36 3.47 1.47 -2.45
CA VAL A 36 3.55 0.02 -2.34
C VAL A 36 4.28 -0.51 -3.57
N ALA A 37 5.33 -1.27 -3.36
CA ALA A 37 6.14 -1.85 -4.41
C ALA A 37 6.12 -3.38 -4.32
N LYS A 38 6.22 -4.05 -5.46
CA LYS A 38 6.46 -5.50 -5.49
C LYS A 38 7.84 -5.82 -4.92
N ASN A 39 7.96 -6.94 -4.23
CA ASN A 39 9.24 -7.39 -3.68
C ASN A 39 10.22 -7.84 -4.77
N GLN A 40 9.70 -8.52 -5.79
CA GLN A 40 10.53 -9.09 -6.84
C GLN A 40 10.95 -8.03 -7.87
N LYS A 41 12.26 -7.85 -8.01
CA LYS A 41 12.86 -7.06 -9.10
C LYS A 41 12.88 -7.88 -10.40
N ALA A 42 12.83 -7.18 -11.52
CA ALA A 42 12.88 -7.77 -12.85
C ALA A 42 13.75 -6.88 -13.74
N GLU A 43 14.43 -7.47 -14.72
CA GLU A 43 15.32 -6.76 -15.65
C GLU A 43 14.56 -5.85 -16.64
N GLN A 44 13.24 -6.04 -16.74
CA GLN A 44 12.38 -5.23 -17.59
C GLN A 44 12.14 -3.82 -17.01
N VAL A 45 11.78 -2.88 -17.90
CA VAL A 45 11.38 -1.52 -17.53
C VAL A 45 10.21 -1.56 -16.53
N GLY A 46 10.40 -0.92 -15.38
CA GLY A 46 9.38 -0.83 -14.34
C GLY A 46 8.25 0.13 -14.73
N LEU A 47 7.01 -0.29 -14.45
CA LEU A 47 5.83 0.56 -14.59
C LEU A 47 5.40 1.08 -13.22
N VAL A 48 5.11 2.37 -13.15
CA VAL A 48 4.65 3.04 -11.93
C VAL A 48 3.37 3.79 -12.27
N SER A 49 2.38 3.72 -11.37
CA SER A 49 1.12 4.46 -11.46
C SER A 49 0.72 4.92 -10.05
N GLY A 50 -0.17 5.90 -9.97
CA GLY A 50 -0.67 6.45 -8.70
C GLY A 50 -1.82 7.44 -8.90
N GLY A 51 -2.43 7.84 -7.78
CA GLY A 51 -3.57 8.76 -7.75
C GLY A 51 -4.06 9.00 -6.32
N GLY A 52 -5.17 9.74 -6.20
CA GLY A 52 -5.87 9.92 -4.93
C GLY A 52 -6.59 8.64 -4.51
N SER A 53 -6.65 8.41 -3.20
CA SER A 53 -7.52 7.40 -2.59
C SER A 53 -8.89 7.98 -2.25
#